data_AF-A0A850ZXQ7-F1
#
_entry.id   AF-A0A850ZXQ7-F1
#
_cell.length_a   1.000
_cell.length_b   1.000
_cell.length_c   1.000
_cell.angle_alpha   90.00
_cell.angle_beta   90.00
_cell.angle_gamma   90.00
#
_symmetry.space_group_name_H-M   'P 1'
#
loop_
_entity.id
_entity.type
_entity.pdbx_description
1 polymer ?
#
loop_
_entity_poly.entity_id
_entity_poly.type
_entity_poly.pdbx_seq_one_letter_code
_entity_poly.pdbx_strand_id
1 'polypeptide(L)'
;AAVHQFFMVLRRQNPANLCYSGRLLARLSAVSPAAAKAVLQQLVEGALRGGNAELFGGAGEKSGGEESGQEGNGDVSLLDINRRFTAAVNFSGGVWSVFHAGVIGRGLKPTPGAGERAPEELAHNTQTFLSLLLRCCRGGRPGEASPGSSNAGINPEAAKAVAAALVESVCPEAAGGELVWPPEEQARGTVERDLRICRRFR
;
A
#
# COMPACT_ATOMS: atom_id res chain seq x y z
N ALA A 1 -13.13 -3.38 -9.88
CA ALA A 1 -13.16 -4.81 -10.26
C ALA A 1 -11.87 -5.28 -10.94
N ALA A 2 -11.49 -4.75 -12.12
CA ALA A 2 -10.32 -5.24 -12.88
C ALA A 2 -8.96 -5.03 -12.18
N VAL A 3 -8.74 -3.88 -11.55
CA VAL A 3 -7.51 -3.58 -10.79
C VAL A 3 -7.36 -4.49 -9.56
N HIS A 4 -8.45 -4.70 -8.81
CA HIS A 4 -8.48 -5.65 -7.71
C HIS A 4 -8.11 -7.07 -8.17
N GLN A 5 -8.68 -7.51 -9.30
CA GLN A 5 -8.36 -8.82 -9.87
C GLN A 5 -6.88 -8.93 -10.27
N PHE A 6 -6.29 -7.87 -10.83
CA PHE A 6 -4.86 -7.85 -11.14
C PHE A 6 -4.00 -8.09 -9.89
N PHE A 7 -4.24 -7.35 -8.79
CA PHE A 7 -3.47 -7.54 -7.55
C PHE A 7 -3.72 -8.91 -6.90
N MET A 8 -4.95 -9.42 -6.95
CA MET A 8 -5.27 -10.78 -6.48
C MET A 8 -4.52 -11.86 -7.26
N VAL A 9 -4.44 -11.72 -8.59
CA VAL A 9 -3.73 -12.66 -9.45
C VAL A 9 -2.22 -12.53 -9.26
N LEU A 10 -1.70 -11.31 -9.07
CA LEU A 10 -0.28 -11.04 -8.77
C LEU A 10 0.13 -11.73 -7.47
N ARG A 11 -0.70 -11.63 -6.43
CA ARG A 11 -0.49 -12.32 -5.16
C ARG A 11 -0.45 -13.84 -5.29
N ARG A 12 -1.20 -14.41 -6.24
CA ARG A 12 -1.28 -15.86 -6.52
C ARG A 12 -0.23 -16.35 -7.53
N GLN A 13 0.60 -15.46 -8.08
CA GLN A 13 1.66 -15.76 -9.05
C GLN A 13 1.20 -16.61 -10.25
N ASN A 14 0.00 -16.33 -10.80
CA ASN A 14 -0.50 -17.06 -11.98
C ASN A 14 -0.23 -16.28 -13.29
N PRO A 15 0.77 -16.68 -14.09
CA PRO A 15 1.26 -15.86 -15.21
C PRO A 15 0.23 -15.69 -16.33
N ALA A 16 -0.54 -16.73 -16.66
CA ALA A 16 -1.55 -16.65 -17.72
C ALA A 16 -2.65 -15.62 -17.36
N ASN A 17 -3.12 -15.66 -16.12
CA ASN A 17 -4.15 -14.74 -15.61
C ASN A 17 -3.61 -13.31 -15.46
N LEU A 18 -2.31 -13.13 -15.16
CA LEU A 18 -1.65 -11.82 -15.17
C LEU A 18 -1.65 -11.20 -16.57
N CYS A 19 -1.36 -12.00 -17.60
CA CYS A 19 -1.44 -11.52 -18.98
C CYS A 19 -2.84 -11.08 -19.37
N TYR A 20 -3.88 -11.85 -19.01
CA TYR A 20 -5.27 -11.50 -19.33
C TYR A 20 -5.73 -10.22 -18.60
N SER A 21 -5.49 -10.13 -17.30
CA SER A 21 -5.84 -8.95 -16.49
C SER A 21 -5.09 -7.69 -16.96
N GLY A 22 -3.79 -7.80 -17.26
CA GLY A 22 -3.00 -6.70 -17.79
C GLY A 22 -3.45 -6.26 -19.19
N ARG A 23 -3.89 -7.19 -20.04
CA ARG A 23 -4.44 -6.88 -21.37
C ARG A 23 -5.82 -6.22 -21.27
N LEU A 24 -6.67 -6.66 -20.33
CA LEU A 24 -7.96 -6.04 -20.05
C LEU A 24 -7.79 -4.59 -19.59
N LEU A 25 -6.90 -4.34 -18.61
CA LEU A 25 -6.65 -3.00 -18.09
C LEU A 25 -6.10 -2.06 -19.17
N ALA A 26 -5.17 -2.55 -20.01
CA ALA A 26 -4.65 -1.78 -21.14
C ALA A 26 -5.73 -1.45 -22.20
N ARG A 27 -6.67 -2.37 -22.44
CA ARG A 27 -7.81 -2.09 -23.33
C ARG A 27 -8.77 -1.08 -22.73
N LEU A 28 -9.07 -1.20 -21.43
CA LEU A 28 -9.93 -0.25 -20.72
C LEU A 28 -9.33 1.15 -20.68
N SER A 29 -8.02 1.27 -20.45
CA SER A 29 -7.33 2.56 -20.48
C SER A 29 -7.31 3.19 -21.88
N ALA A 30 -7.40 2.39 -22.95
CA ALA A 30 -7.43 2.89 -24.32
C ALA A 30 -8.83 3.37 -24.77
N VAL A 31 -9.89 3.15 -23.99
CA VAL A 31 -11.27 3.54 -24.36
C VAL A 31 -11.45 5.06 -24.41
N SER A 32 -10.93 5.76 -23.40
CA SER A 32 -11.02 7.23 -23.32
C SER A 32 -9.93 7.78 -22.39
N PRO A 33 -9.55 9.07 -22.52
CA PRO A 33 -8.60 9.70 -21.61
C PRO A 33 -9.04 9.65 -20.14
N ALA A 34 -10.35 9.79 -19.89
CA ALA A 34 -10.93 9.67 -18.55
C ALA A 34 -10.78 8.24 -17.99
N ALA A 35 -10.99 7.22 -18.82
CA ALA A 35 -10.78 5.82 -18.43
C ALA A 35 -9.29 5.53 -18.17
N ALA A 36 -8.39 6.08 -18.99
CA ALA A 36 -6.95 5.99 -18.77
C ALA A 36 -6.56 6.56 -17.41
N LYS A 37 -6.99 7.80 -17.12
CA LYS A 37 -6.74 8.47 -15.84
C LYS A 37 -7.25 7.62 -14.66
N ALA A 38 -8.49 7.14 -14.73
CA ALA A 38 -9.09 6.34 -13.67
C ALA A 38 -8.34 5.01 -13.44
N VAL A 39 -7.95 4.31 -14.51
CA VAL A 39 -7.18 3.06 -14.41
C VAL A 39 -5.80 3.30 -13.78
N LEU A 40 -5.09 4.34 -14.23
CA LEU A 40 -3.76 4.68 -13.71
C LEU A 40 -3.83 5.08 -12.23
N GLN A 41 -4.79 5.93 -11.86
CA GLN A 41 -5.01 6.33 -10.48
C GLN A 41 -5.28 5.13 -9.57
N GLN A 42 -6.21 4.25 -9.96
CA GLN A 42 -6.54 3.06 -9.18
C GLN A 42 -5.37 2.06 -9.08
N LEU A 43 -4.52 1.96 -10.11
CA LEU A 43 -3.30 1.15 -10.07
C LEU A 43 -2.27 1.71 -9.09
N VAL A 44 -2.02 3.03 -9.12
CA VAL A 44 -1.07 3.69 -8.21
C VAL A 44 -1.56 3.60 -6.77
N GLU A 45 -2.81 3.98 -6.50
CA GLU A 45 -3.40 3.90 -5.16
C GLU A 45 -3.42 2.45 -4.65
N GLY A 46 -3.77 1.49 -5.50
CA GLY A 46 -3.84 0.08 -5.14
C GLY A 46 -2.48 -0.57 -4.86
N ALA A 47 -1.40 -0.04 -5.43
CA ALA A 47 -0.04 -0.50 -5.17
C ALA A 47 0.55 0.09 -3.88
N LEU A 48 0.11 1.29 -3.48
CA LEU A 48 0.64 2.01 -2.32
C LEU A 48 -0.17 1.78 -1.03
N ARG A 49 -1.37 1.19 -1.10
CA ARG A 49 -2.27 0.99 0.06
C ARG A 49 -2.27 -0.43 0.60
N GLY A 50 -2.44 -0.54 1.92
CA GLY A 50 -2.80 -1.77 2.62
C GLY A 50 -1.87 -2.95 2.35
N GLY A 51 -2.44 -4.16 2.34
CA GLY A 51 -1.71 -5.41 2.13
C GLY A 51 -1.18 -5.62 0.71
N ASN A 52 -1.45 -4.73 -0.25
CA ASN A 52 -0.87 -4.83 -1.60
C ASN A 52 0.51 -4.17 -1.68
N ALA A 53 0.81 -3.21 -0.79
CA ALA A 53 2.13 -2.60 -0.72
C ALA A 53 3.24 -3.64 -0.46
N GLU A 54 2.92 -4.69 0.31
CA GLU A 54 3.80 -5.84 0.58
C GLU A 54 4.24 -6.58 -0.69
N LEU A 55 3.44 -6.53 -1.77
CA LEU A 55 3.80 -7.15 -3.07
C LEU A 55 5.01 -6.47 -3.71
N PHE A 56 5.30 -5.23 -3.31
CA PHE A 56 6.32 -4.35 -3.87
C PHE A 56 7.39 -3.94 -2.84
N GLY A 57 7.40 -4.58 -1.65
CA GLY A 57 8.37 -4.30 -0.59
C GLY A 57 7.94 -3.21 0.39
N GLY A 58 6.72 -2.69 0.28
CA GLY A 58 6.16 -1.79 1.28
C GLY A 58 5.86 -2.54 2.58
N ALA A 59 6.06 -1.88 3.72
CA ALA A 59 5.53 -2.37 4.98
C ALA A 59 4.00 -2.39 4.88
N GLY A 60 3.40 -3.57 4.91
CA GLY A 60 1.95 -3.68 4.96
C GLY A 60 1.44 -2.84 6.12
N GLU A 61 0.36 -2.08 5.88
CA GLU A 61 -0.42 -1.57 6.99
C GLU A 61 -0.86 -2.80 7.79
N LYS A 62 -0.14 -3.06 8.89
CA LYS A 62 -0.73 -3.74 10.04
C LYS A 62 -2.02 -2.98 10.22
N SER A 63 -3.17 -3.63 10.00
CA SER A 63 -4.48 -3.03 10.24
C SER A 63 -4.32 -2.22 11.51
N GLY A 64 -4.25 -0.91 11.34
CA GLY A 64 -3.95 -0.04 12.44
C GLY A 64 -5.09 -0.29 13.37
N GLY A 65 -4.82 -0.92 14.50
CA GLY A 65 -5.43 -0.48 15.73
C GLY A 65 -5.03 0.99 15.89
N GLU A 66 -5.59 1.85 15.06
CA GLU A 66 -6.07 3.12 15.52
C GLU A 66 -6.89 2.81 16.76
N GLU A 67 -6.72 3.67 17.73
CA GLU A 67 -7.40 3.70 19.02
C GLU A 67 -8.91 3.99 18.83
N SER A 68 -9.56 3.35 17.87
CA SER A 68 -10.97 3.04 17.90
C SER A 68 -11.08 1.65 18.55
N GLY A 69 -11.92 1.53 19.57
CA GLY A 69 -12.13 0.30 20.33
C GLY A 69 -12.80 -0.81 19.51
N GLN A 70 -12.21 -1.21 18.40
CA GLN A 70 -12.69 -2.29 17.58
C GLN A 70 -12.12 -3.59 18.13
N GLU A 71 -13.00 -4.29 18.83
CA GLU A 71 -12.84 -5.65 19.35
C GLU A 71 -12.54 -6.64 18.21
N GLY A 72 -11.32 -6.63 17.70
CA GLY A 72 -10.74 -7.72 16.92
C GLY A 72 -10.36 -8.90 17.83
N ASN A 73 -11.27 -9.29 18.72
CA ASN A 73 -11.10 -10.45 19.57
C ASN A 73 -11.77 -11.62 18.85
N GLY A 74 -11.02 -12.27 17.96
CA GLY A 74 -11.38 -13.61 17.51
C GLY A 74 -11.38 -14.53 18.73
N ASP A 75 -12.57 -14.70 19.31
CA ASP A 75 -12.94 -15.71 20.31
C ASP A 75 -11.90 -15.96 21.42
N VAL A 76 -11.34 -14.89 21.99
CA VAL A 76 -10.48 -15.05 23.17
C VAL A 76 -11.37 -15.08 24.41
N SER A 77 -11.63 -16.30 24.88
CA SER A 77 -12.34 -16.57 26.12
C SER A 77 -11.66 -15.88 27.31
N LEU A 78 -12.36 -14.90 27.88
CA LEU A 78 -11.91 -14.21 29.10
C LEU A 78 -11.72 -15.19 30.27
N LEU A 79 -12.47 -16.30 30.29
CA LEU A 79 -12.32 -17.35 31.28
C LEU A 79 -10.98 -18.07 31.15
N ASP A 80 -10.51 -18.34 29.93
CA ASP A 80 -9.22 -18.99 29.71
C ASP A 80 -8.05 -18.06 30.03
N ILE A 81 -8.19 -16.77 29.73
CA ILE A 81 -7.25 -15.74 30.17
C ILE A 81 -7.18 -15.69 31.69
N ASN A 82 -8.34 -15.56 32.37
CA ASN A 82 -8.40 -15.45 33.83
C ASN A 82 -7.88 -16.69 34.54
N ARG A 83 -8.17 -17.91 34.03
CA ARG A 83 -7.62 -19.16 34.58
C ARG A 83 -6.10 -19.19 34.60
N ARG A 84 -5.44 -18.68 33.54
CA ARG A 84 -3.97 -18.58 33.48
C ARG A 84 -3.41 -17.62 34.51
N PHE A 85 -4.09 -16.49 34.73
CA PHE A 85 -3.69 -15.53 35.76
C PHE A 85 -3.87 -16.10 37.17
N THR A 86 -5.04 -16.68 37.48
CA THR A 86 -5.34 -17.26 38.81
C THR A 86 -4.40 -18.40 39.20
N ALA A 87 -4.00 -19.26 38.26
CA ALA A 87 -3.08 -20.36 38.54
C ALA A 87 -1.64 -19.92 38.87
N ALA A 88 -1.25 -18.69 38.50
CA ALA A 88 0.08 -18.13 38.76
C ALA A 88 0.13 -17.24 40.03
N VAL A 89 -1.01 -16.95 40.66
CA VAL A 89 -1.06 -16.12 41.88
C VAL A 89 -0.85 -16.97 43.14
N ASN A 90 0.32 -17.59 43.26
CA ASN A 90 0.73 -18.24 44.50
C ASN A 90 1.40 -17.23 45.44
N PHE A 91 0.64 -16.30 46.01
CA PHE A 91 1.09 -15.62 47.23
C PHE A 91 0.83 -16.57 48.40
N SER A 92 1.77 -17.46 48.66
CA SER A 92 1.75 -18.30 49.85
C SER A 92 1.88 -17.41 51.10
N GLY A 93 0.76 -16.88 51.59
CA GLY A 93 0.62 -16.42 52.97
C GLY A 93 0.29 -14.95 53.26
N GLY A 94 -0.51 -14.20 52.47
CA GLY A 94 -0.81 -12.82 52.87
C GLY A 94 -2.08 -12.18 52.30
N VAL A 95 -2.83 -11.52 53.20
CA VAL A 95 -4.03 -10.68 53.00
C VAL A 95 -3.68 -9.35 52.31
N TRP A 96 -2.74 -9.34 51.35
CA TRP A 96 -2.17 -8.11 50.79
C TRP A 96 -2.39 -7.99 49.29
N SER A 97 -2.53 -6.73 48.86
CA SER A 97 -2.76 -6.29 47.48
C SER A 97 -1.69 -6.83 46.51
N VAL A 98 -2.05 -6.92 45.22
CA VAL A 98 -1.15 -7.32 44.12
C VAL A 98 0.12 -6.46 44.12
N PHE A 99 1.28 -7.08 43.87
CA PHE A 99 2.61 -6.42 43.93
C PHE A 99 2.77 -5.25 42.94
N HIS A 100 1.98 -5.18 41.87
CA HIS A 100 2.01 -4.10 40.89
C HIS A 100 0.70 -3.29 40.87
N ALA A 101 0.78 -2.00 40.55
CA ALA A 101 -0.39 -1.12 40.42
C ALA A 101 -1.18 -1.30 39.09
N GLY A 102 -0.80 -2.28 38.26
CA GLY A 102 -1.43 -2.57 36.97
C GLY A 102 -0.39 -2.83 35.87
N VAL A 103 -0.85 -3.03 34.64
CA VAL A 103 -0.01 -3.15 33.45
C VAL A 103 -0.33 -1.97 32.52
N ILE A 104 0.71 -1.30 32.02
CA ILE A 104 0.54 -0.29 30.97
C ILE A 104 0.49 -1.02 29.62
N GLY A 105 -0.63 -0.92 28.91
CA GLY A 105 -0.83 -1.52 27.60
C GLY A 105 -1.02 -3.04 27.63
N ARG A 106 -0.62 -3.73 26.56
CA ARG A 106 -0.84 -5.17 26.34
C ARG A 106 0.39 -6.05 26.67
N GLY A 107 1.44 -5.49 27.26
CA GLY A 107 2.70 -6.20 27.51
C GLY A 107 3.57 -6.37 26.26
N LEU A 108 4.39 -7.42 26.21
CA LEU A 108 5.32 -7.68 25.11
C LEU A 108 4.58 -7.74 23.77
N LYS A 109 4.96 -6.84 22.85
CA LYS A 109 4.36 -6.79 21.53
C LYS A 109 4.76 -8.05 20.76
N PRO A 110 3.81 -8.86 20.25
CA PRO A 110 4.15 -10.03 19.46
C PRO A 110 5.02 -9.60 18.29
N THR A 111 6.09 -10.37 18.04
CA THR A 111 7.02 -10.11 16.96
C THR A 111 6.22 -10.07 15.66
N PRO A 112 6.31 -8.98 14.87
CA PRO A 112 5.60 -8.93 13.60
C PRO A 112 6.02 -10.14 12.75
N GLY A 113 5.03 -10.88 12.26
CA GLY A 113 5.25 -12.07 11.46
C GLY A 113 6.17 -11.77 10.28
N ALA A 114 7.30 -12.47 10.26
CA ALA A 114 8.27 -12.43 9.18
C ALA A 114 7.66 -13.06 7.93
N GLY A 115 7.17 -12.21 7.04
CA GLY A 115 6.76 -12.57 5.69
C GLY A 115 7.48 -11.69 4.69
N GLU A 116 8.79 -11.50 4.85
CA GLU A 116 9.58 -10.84 3.81
C GLU A 116 9.56 -11.73 2.57
N ARG A 117 8.97 -11.23 1.48
CA ARG A 117 9.01 -11.89 0.18
C ARG A 117 10.44 -11.91 -0.34
N ALA A 118 10.77 -12.93 -1.13
CA ALA A 118 12.09 -13.01 -1.76
C ALA A 118 12.34 -11.78 -2.64
N PRO A 119 13.58 -11.24 -2.68
CA PRO A 119 13.89 -10.04 -3.46
C PRO A 119 13.61 -10.22 -4.97
N GLU A 120 13.78 -11.44 -5.49
CA GLU A 120 13.46 -11.80 -6.88
C GLU A 120 11.97 -11.64 -7.18
N GLU A 121 11.11 -12.02 -6.23
CA GLU A 121 9.66 -11.89 -6.36
C GLU A 121 9.23 -10.43 -6.37
N LEU A 122 9.82 -9.61 -5.48
CA LEU A 122 9.58 -8.17 -5.43
C LEU A 122 9.99 -7.49 -6.74
N ALA A 123 11.15 -7.84 -7.29
CA ALA A 123 11.63 -7.34 -8.57
C ALA A 123 10.70 -7.75 -9.71
N HIS A 124 10.25 -9.01 -9.73
CA HIS A 124 9.31 -9.51 -10.73
C HIS A 124 7.94 -8.79 -10.68
N ASN A 125 7.38 -8.62 -9.48
CA ASN A 125 6.12 -7.91 -9.28
C ASN A 125 6.22 -6.46 -9.72
N THR A 126 7.30 -5.78 -9.33
CA THR A 126 7.58 -4.39 -9.71
C THR A 126 7.72 -4.25 -11.22
N GLN A 127 8.48 -5.14 -11.87
CA GLN A 127 8.64 -5.13 -13.32
C GLN A 127 7.31 -5.37 -14.04
N THR A 128 6.50 -6.30 -13.54
CA THR A 128 5.17 -6.60 -14.10
C THR A 128 4.23 -5.40 -13.98
N PHE A 129 4.23 -4.75 -12.82
CA PHE A 129 3.43 -3.55 -12.57
C PHE A 129 3.88 -2.36 -13.43
N LEU A 130 5.17 -2.07 -13.50
CA LEU A 130 5.72 -1.00 -14.35
C LEU A 130 5.42 -1.26 -15.84
N SER A 131 5.56 -2.51 -16.29
CA SER A 131 5.23 -2.89 -17.67
C SER A 131 3.74 -2.66 -17.99
N LEU A 132 2.85 -2.90 -17.02
CA LEU A 132 1.43 -2.61 -17.16
C LEU A 132 1.15 -1.10 -17.19
N LEU A 133 1.71 -0.33 -16.25
CA LEU A 133 1.58 1.13 -16.22
C LEU A 133 2.03 1.74 -17.54
N LEU A 134 3.20 1.35 -18.05
CA LEU A 134 3.71 1.83 -19.34
C LEU A 134 2.76 1.48 -20.50
N ARG A 135 2.16 0.29 -20.49
CA ARG A 135 1.17 -0.11 -21.51
C ARG A 135 -0.08 0.76 -21.44
N CYS A 136 -0.57 1.08 -20.24
CA CYS A 136 -1.70 1.97 -20.04
C CYS A 136 -1.38 3.42 -20.46
N CYS A 137 -0.15 3.89 -20.22
CA CYS A 137 0.28 5.24 -20.58
C CYS A 137 0.57 5.45 -22.07
N ARG A 138 0.82 4.39 -22.85
CA ARG A 138 1.14 4.50 -24.28
C ARG A 138 -0.06 4.69 -25.21
N GLY A 139 -1.30 4.61 -24.68
CA GLY A 139 -2.52 5.01 -25.39
C GLY A 139 -2.60 4.56 -26.85
N GLY A 140 -2.72 3.26 -27.12
CA GLY A 140 -2.92 2.76 -28.48
C GLY A 140 -4.38 2.47 -28.76
N ARG A 141 -5.02 3.21 -29.68
CA ARG A 141 -6.28 2.74 -30.30
C ARG A 141 -5.97 1.47 -31.11
N PRO A 142 -6.74 0.38 -30.96
CA PRO A 142 -6.61 -0.77 -31.82
C PRO A 142 -7.05 -0.37 -33.23
N GLY A 143 -6.09 0.04 -34.09
CA GLY A 143 -6.35 0.45 -35.48
C GLY A 143 -5.39 1.50 -36.05
N GLU A 144 -4.69 2.28 -35.21
CA GLU A 144 -3.75 3.34 -35.66
C GLU A 144 -2.28 2.91 -35.59
N ALA A 145 -2.01 1.62 -35.35
CA ALA A 145 -0.66 1.08 -35.42
C ALA A 145 -0.24 0.98 -36.88
N SER A 146 0.38 2.05 -37.41
CA SER A 146 1.20 1.95 -38.61
C SER A 146 2.30 0.91 -38.34
N PRO A 147 2.48 -0.11 -39.21
CA PRO A 147 3.43 -1.20 -38.97
C PRO A 147 4.85 -0.65 -39.09
N GLY A 148 5.42 -0.20 -37.97
CA GLY A 148 6.77 0.37 -37.93
C GLY A 148 7.06 1.32 -36.76
N SER A 149 6.05 1.84 -36.06
CA SER A 149 6.30 2.72 -34.90
C SER A 149 6.39 1.92 -33.60
N SER A 150 7.54 1.30 -33.37
CA SER A 150 7.92 0.71 -32.06
C SER A 150 8.18 1.78 -30.98
N ASN A 151 8.07 3.06 -31.33
CA ASN A 151 8.31 4.21 -30.46
C ASN A 151 7.03 5.00 -30.16
N ALA A 152 5.93 4.31 -29.82
CA ALA A 152 4.82 4.99 -29.17
C ALA A 152 5.31 5.54 -27.83
N GLY A 153 5.59 6.85 -27.80
CA GLY A 153 6.01 7.59 -26.62
C GLY A 153 4.98 7.49 -25.50
N ILE A 154 5.40 7.76 -24.27
CA ILE A 154 4.50 7.84 -23.12
C ILE A 154 3.60 9.06 -23.32
N ASN A 155 2.28 8.89 -23.21
CA ASN A 155 1.35 10.01 -23.27
C ASN A 155 1.60 10.94 -22.06
N PRO A 156 1.89 12.24 -22.27
CA PRO A 156 2.20 13.17 -21.19
C PRO A 156 1.04 13.35 -20.20
N GLU A 157 -0.21 13.31 -20.65
CA GLU A 157 -1.39 13.39 -19.78
C GLU A 157 -1.54 12.14 -18.90
N ALA A 158 -1.17 10.97 -19.44
CA ALA A 158 -1.15 9.73 -18.67
C ALA A 158 -0.03 9.75 -17.61
N ALA A 159 1.17 10.24 -17.97
CA ALA A 159 2.27 10.42 -17.03
C ALA A 159 1.90 11.42 -15.93
N LYS A 160 1.25 12.53 -16.28
CA LYS A 160 0.72 13.52 -15.34
C LYS A 160 -0.31 12.91 -14.39
N ALA A 161 -1.20 12.05 -14.88
CA ALA A 161 -2.17 11.34 -14.04
C ALA A 161 -1.48 10.42 -13.02
N VAL A 162 -0.43 9.69 -13.42
CA VAL A 162 0.38 8.87 -12.51
C VAL A 162 1.06 9.73 -11.45
N ALA A 163 1.69 10.84 -11.86
CA ALA A 163 2.35 11.76 -10.94
C ALA A 163 1.36 12.37 -9.93
N ALA A 164 0.20 12.82 -10.39
CA ALA A 164 -0.85 13.36 -9.52
C ALA A 164 -1.34 12.32 -8.51
N ALA A 165 -1.64 11.10 -8.96
CA ALA A 165 -2.08 10.02 -8.06
C ALA A 165 -1.01 9.64 -7.03
N LEU A 166 0.28 9.70 -7.40
CA LEU A 166 1.39 9.46 -6.47
C LEU A 166 1.48 10.55 -5.40
N VAL A 167 1.41 11.82 -5.80
CA VAL A 167 1.44 12.97 -4.85
C VAL A 167 0.24 12.90 -3.91
N GLU A 168 -0.96 12.66 -4.43
CA GLU A 168 -2.19 12.50 -3.63
C GLU A 168 -2.07 11.34 -2.63
N SER A 169 -1.37 10.26 -3.00
CA SER A 169 -1.18 9.09 -2.13
C SER A 169 -0.10 9.30 -1.06
N VAL A 170 0.97 10.04 -1.37
CA VAL A 170 2.14 10.19 -0.48
C VAL A 170 2.02 11.44 0.41
N CYS A 171 1.54 12.55 -0.15
CA CYS A 171 1.46 13.85 0.51
C CYS A 171 0.21 14.63 0.05
N PRO A 172 -0.99 14.24 0.50
CA PRO A 172 -2.25 14.89 0.08
C PRO A 172 -2.29 16.38 0.43
N GLU A 173 -1.62 16.81 1.50
CA GLU A 173 -1.49 18.23 1.89
C GLU A 173 -0.74 19.09 0.85
N ALA A 174 0.10 18.46 0.02
CA ALA A 174 0.83 19.12 -1.07
C ALA A 174 0.14 18.94 -2.43
N ALA A 175 -0.97 18.20 -2.51
CA ALA A 175 -1.70 18.01 -3.74
C ALA A 175 -2.33 19.34 -4.20
N GLY A 176 -1.94 19.81 -5.40
CA GLY A 176 -2.34 21.13 -5.89
C GLY A 176 -1.54 22.29 -5.31
N GLY A 177 -0.39 22.02 -4.67
CA GLY A 177 0.56 23.05 -4.25
C GLY A 177 1.17 23.82 -5.42
N GLU A 178 1.79 24.96 -5.10
CA GLU A 178 2.48 25.78 -6.10
C GLU A 178 3.68 25.04 -6.72
N LEU A 179 3.87 25.23 -8.03
CA LEU A 179 5.02 24.70 -8.77
C LEU A 179 6.31 25.49 -8.52
N VAL A 180 6.20 26.70 -7.97
CA VAL A 180 7.34 27.56 -7.67
C VAL A 180 8.03 27.01 -6.43
N TRP A 181 9.33 26.76 -6.54
CA TRP A 181 10.11 26.29 -5.40
C TRP A 181 10.27 27.41 -4.37
N PRO A 182 9.93 27.18 -3.10
CA PRO A 182 10.02 28.21 -2.07
C PRO A 182 11.49 28.51 -1.70
N PRO A 183 11.76 29.67 -1.06
CA PRO A 183 13.07 29.96 -0.49
C PRO A 183 13.42 28.97 0.64
N GLU A 184 14.72 28.85 0.93
CA GLU A 184 15.25 27.86 1.88
C GLU A 184 14.69 28.02 3.30
N GLU A 185 14.43 29.25 3.74
CA GLU A 185 13.87 29.54 5.07
C GLU A 185 12.50 28.90 5.27
N GLN A 186 11.70 28.77 4.21
CA GLN A 186 10.35 28.22 4.29
C GLN A 186 10.35 26.71 4.51
N ALA A 187 11.42 25.99 4.13
CA ALA A 187 11.57 24.56 4.41
C ALA A 187 11.54 24.24 5.91
N ARG A 188 11.95 25.19 6.77
CA ARG A 188 11.88 25.04 8.25
C ARG A 188 10.44 24.93 8.76
N GLY A 189 9.48 25.48 8.02
CA GLY A 189 8.05 25.39 8.34
C GLY A 189 7.41 24.07 7.92
N THR A 190 8.04 23.27 7.06
CA THR A 190 7.47 22.04 6.48
C THR A 190 8.15 20.76 6.94
N VAL A 191 9.06 20.84 7.92
CA VAL A 191 9.91 19.72 8.36
C VAL A 191 9.11 18.47 8.69
N GLU A 192 7.99 18.59 9.41
CA GLU A 192 7.18 17.42 9.76
C GLU A 192 6.63 16.71 8.52
N ARG A 193 6.06 17.48 7.57
CA ARG A 193 5.57 16.97 6.29
C ARG A 193 6.71 16.31 5.50
N ASP A 194 7.86 16.94 5.44
CA ASP A 194 9.00 16.45 4.67
C ASP A 194 9.58 15.16 5.28
N LEU A 195 9.58 15.05 6.62
CA LEU A 195 9.93 13.81 7.32
C LEU A 195 8.90 12.70 7.10
N ARG A 196 7.59 13.01 7.07
CA ARG A 196 6.53 12.05 6.74
C ARG A 196 6.69 11.53 5.31
N ILE A 197 7.00 12.40 4.35
CA ILE A 197 7.31 12.02 2.96
C ILE A 197 8.55 11.11 2.94
N CYS A 198 9.65 11.53 3.58
CA CYS A 198 10.87 10.72 3.66
C CYS A 198 10.62 9.32 4.23
N ARG A 199 9.78 9.20 5.26
CA ARG A 199 9.41 7.90 5.86
C ARG A 199 8.59 7.01 4.94
N ARG A 200 7.84 7.57 3.98
CA ARG A 200 7.08 6.79 2.98
C ARG A 200 7.99 6.24 1.87
N PHE A 201 9.14 6.86 1.64
CA PHE A 201 10.12 6.45 0.63
C PHE A 201 11.28 5.61 1.17
N ARG A 202 11.34 5.39 2.48
CA ARG A 202 12.33 4.51 3.15
C ARG A 202 11.66 3.21 3.55
#